data_AF-A0A928Q008-F1
#
_entry.id   AF-A0A928Q008-F1
#
_cell.length_a   1.000
_cell.length_b   1.000
_cell.length_c   1.000
_cell.angle_alpha   90.00
_cell.angle_beta   90.00
_cell.angle_gamma   90.00
#
_symmetry.space_group_name_H-M   'P 1'
#
loop_
_entity.id
_entity.type
_entity.pdbx_description
1 polymer ?
#
loop_
_entity_poly.entity_id
_entity_poly.type
_entity_poly.pdbx_seq_one_letter_code
_entity_poly.pdbx_strand_id
1 'polypeptide(L)'
;MKNLNDVLSGVDEVLNSAKHGNFEEVLTRTKSYAEKATKKSAERLEISRKKIELLDSKTKLAKAYESYGKLQYSAYIGEEVDGDAVEKALQEIQLQKTRADLLDAEIAELRAAFVDGLSKREARQYEKQEKAEEEAETSDAE
;
A
#
# COMPACT_ATOMS: atom_id res chain seq x y z
N MET A 1 2.29 -20.80 -6.21
CA MET A 1 0.94 -20.32 -6.53
C MET A 1 -0.05 -21.26 -5.86
N LYS A 2 -1.07 -20.76 -5.16
CA LYS A 2 -2.18 -21.62 -4.71
C LYS A 2 -3.07 -21.84 -5.94
N ASN A 3 -3.30 -23.09 -6.29
CA ASN A 3 -3.98 -23.43 -7.53
C ASN A 3 -5.50 -23.25 -7.32
N LEU A 4 -6.27 -22.95 -8.36
CA LEU A 4 -7.75 -22.97 -8.30
C LEU A 4 -8.28 -24.27 -7.70
N ASN A 5 -7.55 -25.37 -7.94
CA ASN A 5 -7.83 -26.68 -7.37
C ASN A 5 -7.71 -26.74 -5.84
N ASP A 6 -6.82 -25.95 -5.21
CA ASP A 6 -6.65 -25.88 -3.75
C ASP A 6 -7.77 -25.08 -3.07
N VAL A 7 -8.34 -24.10 -3.79
CA VAL A 7 -9.50 -23.32 -3.32
C VAL A 7 -10.77 -24.14 -3.47
N LEU A 8 -10.92 -24.85 -4.59
CA LEU A 8 -12.05 -25.74 -4.84
C LEU A 8 -12.02 -26.98 -3.93
N SER A 9 -10.84 -27.54 -3.63
CA SER A 9 -10.71 -28.64 -2.67
C SER A 9 -11.07 -28.21 -1.24
N GLY A 10 -10.74 -26.97 -0.84
CA GLY A 10 -11.17 -26.42 0.45
C GLY A 10 -12.68 -26.22 0.54
N VAL A 11 -13.35 -25.90 -0.58
CA VAL A 11 -14.82 -25.83 -0.65
C VAL A 11 -15.44 -27.23 -0.59
N ASP A 12 -14.86 -28.22 -1.27
CA ASP A 12 -15.35 -29.60 -1.29
C ASP A 12 -15.15 -30.31 0.06
N GLU A 13 -14.08 -29.98 0.79
CA GLU A 13 -13.84 -30.44 2.17
C GLU A 13 -14.89 -29.87 3.16
N VAL A 14 -15.25 -28.58 3.00
CA VAL A 14 -16.34 -27.95 3.76
C VAL A 14 -17.70 -28.55 3.39
N LEU A 15 -17.95 -28.83 2.11
CA LEU A 15 -19.20 -29.42 1.64
C LEU A 15 -19.34 -30.89 2.07
N ASN A 16 -18.25 -31.66 2.07
CA ASN A 16 -18.25 -33.04 2.58
C ASN A 16 -18.36 -33.11 4.10
N SER A 17 -17.85 -32.10 4.84
CA SER A 17 -18.11 -31.96 6.28
C SER A 17 -19.59 -31.67 6.58
N ALA A 18 -20.30 -30.99 5.66
CA ALA A 18 -21.75 -30.75 5.75
C ALA A 18 -22.59 -32.00 5.51
N LYS A 19 -22.05 -33.01 4.79
CA LYS A 19 -22.74 -34.30 4.60
C LYS A 19 -22.74 -35.18 5.87
N HIS A 20 -21.88 -34.90 6.85
CA HIS A 20 -21.72 -35.70 8.07
C HIS A 20 -21.78 -34.88 9.37
N GLY A 21 -22.03 -33.57 9.29
CA GLY A 21 -22.05 -32.62 10.42
C GLY A 21 -23.23 -31.65 10.35
N ASN A 22 -23.52 -31.00 11.48
CA ASN A 22 -24.70 -30.14 11.66
C ASN A 22 -24.65 -28.94 10.69
N PHE A 23 -25.54 -28.90 9.68
CA PHE A 23 -25.55 -27.93 8.58
C PHE A 23 -25.45 -26.46 9.03
N GLU A 24 -26.03 -26.14 10.19
CA GLU A 24 -25.98 -24.83 10.82
C GLU A 24 -24.57 -24.40 11.26
N GLU A 25 -23.73 -25.35 11.67
CA GLU A 25 -22.32 -25.12 12.01
C GLU A 25 -21.51 -24.76 10.77
N VAL A 26 -21.77 -25.43 9.64
CA VAL A 26 -21.13 -25.12 8.36
C VAL A 26 -21.53 -23.74 7.84
N LEU A 27 -22.82 -23.38 7.95
CA LEU A 27 -23.28 -22.04 7.59
C LEU A 27 -22.64 -20.95 8.45
N THR A 28 -22.53 -21.18 9.77
CA THR A 28 -21.93 -20.22 10.69
C THR A 28 -20.43 -20.03 10.43
N ARG A 29 -19.70 -21.12 10.16
CA ARG A 29 -18.28 -21.06 9.74
C ARG A 29 -18.12 -20.31 8.42
N THR A 30 -18.99 -20.57 7.44
CA THR A 30 -18.97 -19.89 6.13
C THR A 30 -19.20 -18.39 6.27
N LYS A 31 -20.19 -17.98 7.07
CA LYS A 31 -20.46 -16.57 7.37
C LYS A 31 -19.26 -15.89 8.04
N SER A 32 -18.69 -16.53 9.08
CA SER A 32 -17.52 -16.00 9.79
C SER A 32 -16.29 -15.86 8.87
N TYR A 33 -16.08 -16.82 7.96
CA TYR A 33 -15.01 -16.74 6.97
C TYR A 33 -15.21 -15.58 6.00
N ALA A 34 -16.42 -15.42 5.45
CA ALA A 34 -16.76 -14.33 4.54
C ALA A 34 -16.54 -12.96 5.20
N GLU A 35 -17.01 -12.77 6.43
CA GLU A 35 -16.81 -11.52 7.18
C GLU A 35 -15.32 -11.20 7.39
N LYS A 36 -14.51 -12.21 7.77
CA LYS A 36 -13.05 -12.04 7.92
C LYS A 36 -12.37 -11.72 6.60
N ALA A 37 -12.77 -12.37 5.51
CA ALA A 37 -12.21 -12.12 4.18
C ALA A 37 -12.54 -10.71 3.69
N THR A 38 -13.79 -10.26 3.90
CA THR A 38 -14.21 -8.89 3.56
C THR A 38 -13.43 -7.85 4.36
N LYS A 39 -13.27 -8.03 5.67
CA LYS A 39 -12.50 -7.11 6.53
C LYS A 39 -11.04 -7.01 6.06
N LYS A 40 -10.36 -8.14 5.86
CA LYS A 40 -8.97 -8.18 5.38
C LYS A 40 -8.81 -7.54 4.00
N SER A 41 -9.80 -7.73 3.12
CA SER A 41 -9.80 -7.10 1.79
C SER A 41 -9.91 -5.59 1.89
N ALA A 42 -10.81 -5.08 2.75
CA ALA A 42 -10.97 -3.65 2.99
C ALA A 42 -9.69 -2.99 3.53
N GLU A 43 -9.05 -3.62 4.53
CA GLU A 43 -7.78 -3.14 5.10
C GLU A 43 -6.67 -3.07 4.04
N ARG A 44 -6.56 -4.09 3.17
CA ARG A 44 -5.59 -4.05 2.05
C ARG A 44 -5.88 -2.96 1.04
N LEU A 45 -7.15 -2.72 0.71
CA LEU A 45 -7.53 -1.65 -0.22
C LEU A 45 -7.20 -0.27 0.36
N GLU A 46 -7.35 -0.09 1.67
CA GLU A 46 -6.97 1.13 2.36
C GLU A 46 -5.45 1.38 2.30
N ILE A 47 -4.64 0.36 2.58
CA ILE A 47 -3.18 0.43 2.43
C ILE A 47 -2.80 0.80 0.99
N SER A 48 -3.39 0.13 -0.01
CA SER A 48 -3.12 0.43 -1.43
C SER A 48 -3.49 1.86 -1.81
N ARG A 49 -4.62 2.37 -1.31
CA ARG A 49 -5.03 3.76 -1.53
C ARG A 49 -4.00 4.73 -0.97
N LYS A 50 -3.53 4.50 0.26
CA LYS A 50 -2.51 5.35 0.90
C LYS A 50 -1.18 5.31 0.16
N LYS A 51 -0.76 4.14 -0.34
CA LYS A 51 0.43 4.02 -1.22
C LYS A 51 0.30 4.86 -2.49
N ILE A 52 -0.88 4.90 -3.13
CA ILE A 52 -1.12 5.74 -4.31
C ILE A 52 -1.02 7.23 -3.94
N GLU A 53 -1.60 7.64 -2.81
CA GLU A 53 -1.50 9.01 -2.31
C GLU A 53 -0.03 9.40 -2.03
N LEU A 54 0.78 8.48 -1.52
CA LEU A 54 2.21 8.66 -1.29
C LEU A 54 2.97 8.84 -2.61
N LEU A 55 2.71 8.00 -3.61
CA LEU A 55 3.34 8.11 -4.94
C LEU A 55 3.03 9.43 -5.62
N ASP A 56 1.79 9.91 -5.51
CA ASP A 56 1.40 11.24 -6.01
C ASP A 56 2.18 12.36 -5.29
N SER A 57 2.31 12.28 -3.97
CA SER A 57 3.09 13.25 -3.19
C SER A 57 4.58 13.23 -3.55
N LYS A 58 5.19 12.06 -3.69
CA LYS A 58 6.58 11.89 -4.16
C LYS A 58 6.78 12.44 -5.58
N THR A 59 5.82 12.24 -6.47
CA THR A 59 5.84 12.79 -7.83
C THR A 59 5.79 14.32 -7.82
N LYS A 60 4.91 14.91 -6.99
CA LYS A 60 4.82 16.38 -6.82
C LYS A 60 6.10 16.95 -6.22
N LEU A 61 6.68 16.26 -5.23
CA LEU A 61 7.96 16.63 -4.64
C LEU A 61 9.09 16.66 -5.68
N ALA A 62 9.19 15.64 -6.53
CA ALA A 62 10.19 15.59 -7.61
C ALA A 62 10.04 16.77 -8.57
N LYS A 63 8.80 17.10 -8.99
CA LYS A 63 8.53 18.26 -9.85
C LYS A 63 8.88 19.58 -9.17
N ALA A 64 8.59 19.73 -7.88
CA ALA A 64 8.93 20.93 -7.13
C ALA A 64 10.45 21.12 -7.05
N TYR A 65 11.20 20.04 -6.86
CA TYR A 65 12.67 20.05 -6.92
C TYR A 65 13.20 20.38 -8.31
N GLU A 66 12.62 19.84 -9.37
CA GLU A 66 12.99 20.17 -10.74
C GLU A 66 12.78 21.67 -11.02
N SER A 67 11.62 22.21 -10.64
CA SER A 67 11.33 23.64 -10.78
C SER A 67 12.32 24.50 -9.99
N TYR A 68 12.59 24.13 -8.74
CA TYR A 68 13.56 24.85 -7.91
C TYR A 68 14.97 24.82 -8.50
N GLY A 69 15.42 23.66 -8.99
CA GLY A 69 16.73 23.50 -9.64
C GLY A 69 16.85 24.33 -10.91
N LYS A 70 15.80 24.44 -11.72
CA LYS A 70 15.77 25.32 -12.90
C LYS A 70 15.94 26.79 -12.51
N LEU A 71 15.23 27.25 -11.48
CA LEU A 71 15.36 28.63 -10.98
C LEU A 71 16.77 28.91 -10.46
N GLN A 72 17.37 27.96 -9.72
CA GLN A 72 18.76 28.08 -9.27
C GLN A 72 19.74 28.16 -10.45
N TYR A 73 19.53 27.36 -11.49
CA TYR A 73 20.38 27.38 -12.68
C TYR A 73 20.27 28.71 -13.44
N SER A 74 19.05 29.22 -13.65
CA SER A 74 18.82 30.54 -14.26
C SER A 74 19.54 31.66 -13.48
N ALA A 75 19.43 31.67 -12.15
CA ALA A 75 20.16 32.61 -11.31
C ALA A 75 21.69 32.48 -11.49
N TYR A 76 22.20 31.25 -11.58
CA TYR A 76 23.63 30.99 -11.77
C TYR A 76 24.18 31.51 -13.10
N ILE A 77 23.41 31.41 -14.19
CA ILE A 77 23.81 31.94 -15.51
C ILE A 77 23.56 33.44 -15.66
N GLY A 78 23.08 34.11 -14.61
CA GLY A 78 22.85 35.57 -14.57
C GLY A 78 21.51 36.01 -15.16
N GLU A 79 20.56 35.10 -15.35
CA GLU A 79 19.18 35.45 -15.69
C GLU A 79 18.44 36.00 -14.47
N GLU A 80 17.50 36.91 -14.71
CA GLU A 80 16.59 37.39 -13.67
C GLU A 80 15.64 36.27 -13.25
N VAL A 81 15.54 36.04 -11.93
CA VAL A 81 14.70 34.99 -11.34
C VAL A 81 13.64 35.63 -10.48
N ASP A 82 12.40 35.21 -10.71
CA ASP A 82 11.25 35.61 -9.91
C ASP A 82 11.33 35.01 -8.50
N GLY A 83 11.40 35.89 -7.49
CA GLY A 83 11.44 35.51 -6.09
C GLY A 83 10.17 34.77 -5.63
N ASP A 84 9.01 35.12 -6.18
CA ASP A 84 7.74 34.48 -5.82
C ASP A 84 7.71 33.03 -6.35
N ALA A 85 8.27 32.78 -7.53
CA ALA A 85 8.42 31.44 -8.08
C ALA A 85 9.36 30.57 -7.23
N VAL A 86 10.44 31.15 -6.69
CA VAL A 86 11.36 30.46 -5.78
C VAL A 86 10.65 30.09 -4.48
N GLU A 87 9.95 31.05 -3.87
CA GLU A 87 9.23 30.81 -2.62
C GLU A 87 8.16 29.74 -2.80
N LYS A 88 7.38 29.80 -3.88
CA LYS A 88 6.37 28.79 -4.20
C LYS A 88 6.98 27.39 -4.35
N ALA A 89 8.12 27.26 -5.01
CA ALA A 89 8.80 25.97 -5.15
C ALA A 89 9.27 25.43 -3.80
N LEU A 90 9.81 26.28 -2.93
CA LEU A 90 10.24 25.90 -1.58
C LEU A 90 9.05 25.48 -0.69
N GLN A 91 7.96 26.23 -0.73
CA GLN A 91 6.73 25.90 0.00
C GLN A 91 6.17 24.55 -0.45
N GLU A 92 6.12 24.28 -1.76
CA GLU A 92 5.67 23.00 -2.30
C GLU A 92 6.60 21.85 -1.89
N ILE A 93 7.92 22.04 -1.91
CA ILE A 93 8.89 21.05 -1.42
C ILE A 93 8.62 20.71 0.05
N GLN A 94 8.44 21.71 0.91
CA GLN A 94 8.19 21.49 2.33
C GLN A 94 6.85 20.78 2.57
N LEU A 95 5.81 21.19 1.85
CA LEU A 95 4.48 20.59 1.92
C LEU A 95 4.52 19.10 1.54
N GLN A 96 5.11 18.78 0.38
CA GLN A 96 5.12 17.41 -0.13
C GLN A 96 6.06 16.50 0.68
N LYS A 97 7.17 17.01 1.23
CA LYS A 97 7.98 16.25 2.20
C LYS A 97 7.17 15.85 3.42
N THR A 98 6.55 16.83 4.07
CA THR A 98 5.75 16.59 5.27
C THR A 98 4.62 15.59 4.99
N ARG A 99 3.95 15.75 3.84
CA ARG A 99 2.88 14.85 3.43
C ARG A 99 3.37 13.43 3.15
N ALA A 100 4.52 13.28 2.48
CA ALA A 100 5.11 11.97 2.22
C ALA A 100 5.48 11.26 3.53
N ASP A 101 6.14 11.97 4.46
CA ASP A 101 6.54 11.41 5.76
C ASP A 101 5.33 10.94 6.58
N LEU A 102 4.24 11.72 6.59
CA LEU A 102 2.99 11.35 7.26
C LEU A 102 2.33 10.13 6.61
N LEU A 103 2.28 10.06 5.28
CA LEU A 103 1.70 8.93 4.56
C LEU A 103 2.53 7.66 4.76
N ASP A 104 3.87 7.76 4.78
CA ASP A 104 4.76 6.63 5.08
C ASP A 104 4.50 6.09 6.50
N ALA A 105 4.32 6.97 7.49
CA ALA A 105 3.97 6.57 8.86
C ALA A 105 2.57 5.91 8.94
N GLU A 106 1.54 6.50 8.32
CA GLU A 106 0.19 5.94 8.28
C GLU A 106 0.16 4.55 7.60
N ILE A 107 0.89 4.39 6.49
CA ILE A 107 1.02 3.10 5.80
C ILE A 107 1.69 2.07 6.72
N ALA A 108 2.74 2.44 7.45
CA ALA A 108 3.41 1.55 8.38
C ALA A 108 2.49 1.11 9.53
N GLU A 109 1.71 2.03 10.09
CA GLU A 109 0.72 1.73 11.14
C GLU A 109 -0.40 0.79 10.63
N LEU A 110 -0.96 1.09 9.46
CA LEU A 110 -1.99 0.24 8.83
C LEU A 110 -1.46 -1.15 8.50
N ARG A 111 -0.21 -1.25 8.01
CA ARG A 111 0.48 -2.53 7.76
C ARG A 111 0.67 -3.31 9.05
N ALA A 112 1.15 -2.68 10.11
CA ALA A 112 1.35 -3.33 11.41
C ALA A 112 0.02 -3.86 11.97
N ALA A 113 -1.04 -3.03 11.94
CA ALA A 113 -2.38 -3.43 12.38
C ALA A 113 -2.95 -4.59 11.56
N PHE A 114 -2.73 -4.57 10.23
CA PHE A 114 -3.13 -5.66 9.36
C PHE A 114 -2.41 -6.96 9.71
N VAL A 115 -1.08 -6.93 9.87
CA VAL A 115 -0.26 -8.10 10.23
C VAL A 115 -0.63 -8.67 11.59
N ASP A 116 -0.88 -7.82 12.59
CA ASP A 116 -1.36 -8.23 13.92
C ASP A 116 -2.72 -8.96 13.84
N GLY A 117 -3.55 -8.63 12.84
CA GLY A 117 -4.81 -9.31 12.56
C GLY A 117 -4.68 -10.65 11.83
N LEU A 118 -3.48 -11.05 11.39
CA LEU A 118 -3.24 -12.29 10.65
C LEU A 118 -2.80 -13.45 11.55
N SER A 119 -3.09 -14.67 11.12
CA SER A 119 -2.41 -15.84 11.69
C SER A 119 -0.93 -15.86 11.34
N LYS A 120 -0.10 -16.54 12.15
CA LYS A 120 1.35 -16.68 11.89
C LYS A 120 1.70 -17.15 10.47
N ARG A 121 0.87 -18.02 9.88
CA ARG A 121 1.08 -18.53 8.51
C ARG A 121 0.74 -17.47 7.47
N GLU A 122 -0.33 -16.71 7.68
CA GLU A 122 -0.76 -15.64 6.79
C GLU A 122 0.22 -14.46 6.84
N ALA A 123 0.66 -14.04 8.03
CA ALA A 123 1.66 -12.98 8.21
C ALA A 123 2.96 -13.29 7.44
N ARG A 124 3.50 -14.51 7.58
CA ARG A 124 4.67 -14.96 6.82
C ARG A 124 4.47 -14.97 5.31
N GLN A 125 3.24 -15.21 4.83
CA GLN A 125 2.93 -15.16 3.40
C GLN A 125 2.85 -13.70 2.92
N TYR A 126 2.26 -12.82 3.72
CA TYR A 126 2.16 -11.40 3.45
C TYR A 126 3.54 -10.72 3.39
N GLU A 127 4.37 -10.89 4.42
CA GLU A 127 5.73 -10.30 4.46
C GLU A 127 6.60 -10.74 3.28
N LYS A 128 6.45 -11.99 2.82
CA LYS A 128 7.16 -12.49 1.63
C LYS A 128 6.68 -11.82 0.35
N GLN A 129 5.37 -11.58 0.22
CA GLN A 129 4.80 -10.88 -0.92
C GLN A 129 5.23 -9.42 -0.93
N GLU A 130 5.16 -8.77 0.23
CA GLU A 130 5.57 -7.38 0.40
C GLU A 130 7.05 -7.17 0.08
N LYS A 131 7.95 -8.02 0.56
CA LYS A 131 9.38 -7.93 0.19
C LYS A 131 9.60 -8.09 -1.31
N ALA A 132 8.87 -9.01 -1.95
CA ALA A 132 8.96 -9.19 -3.39
C ALA A 132 8.39 -7.97 -4.16
N GLU A 133 7.34 -7.32 -3.65
CA GLU A 133 6.82 -6.07 -4.21
C GLU A 133 7.83 -4.91 -4.05
N GLU A 134 8.47 -4.77 -2.90
CA GLU A 134 9.49 -3.74 -2.64
C GLU A 134 10.78 -3.96 -3.46
N GLU A 135 11.21 -5.21 -3.64
CA GLU A 135 12.33 -5.57 -4.54
C GLU A 135 12.00 -5.28 -6.01
N ALA A 136 10.75 -5.48 -6.44
CA ALA A 136 10.32 -5.13 -7.79
C ALA A 136 10.29 -3.60 -8.00
N GLU A 137 9.74 -2.84 -7.05
CA GLU A 137 9.69 -1.37 -7.10
C GLU A 137 11.07 -0.72 -7.13
N THR A 138 12.08 -1.33 -6.50
CA THR A 138 13.46 -0.83 -6.49
C THR A 138 14.24 -1.21 -7.75
N SER A 139 13.93 -2.35 -8.37
CA SER A 139 14.59 -2.79 -9.61
C SER A 139 14.18 -2.00 -10.87
N ASP A 140 12.97 -1.42 -10.89
CA ASP A 140 12.51 -0.54 -11.99
C ASP A 140 13.02 0.91 -11.85
N ALA A 141 13.72 1.22 -10.75
CA ALA A 141 14.28 2.55 -10.47
C ALA A 141 15.79 2.69 -10.80
N GLU A 142 16.44 1.60 -11.24
CA GLU A 142 17.83 1.54 -11.75
C GLU A 142 17.88 1.52 -13.28
#